data_AF-A0A3R7Y9W0-F1
#
_entry.id   AF-A0A3R7Y9W0-F1
#
_cell.length_a   1.000
_cell.length_b   1.000
_cell.length_c   1.000
_cell.angle_alpha   90.00
_cell.angle_beta   90.00
_cell.angle_gamma   90.00
#
_symmetry.space_group_name_H-M   'P 1'
#
loop_
_entity.id
_entity.type
_entity.pdbx_description
1 polymer ?
#
loop_
_entity_poly.entity_id
_entity_poly.type
_entity_poly.pdbx_seq_one_letter_code
_entity_poly.pdbx_strand_id
1 'polypeptide(L)'
;MYLPAFSSWDDAAVASWGIVGTIYVRQEESALRQVPSKEQIALLRSQRVVIGPFTTSMLDEAVTWLDHGAVHIVLQTTFQELVAGIASDLPPSRVYLSVSLTDNEQLVASTAAALGTLSSGVFLSGEAISSSSLVQFRKLLPESYRVLLTDSPLDLLATYHHQHIDLVGSPSALDAGQAFAQCLRSDRPDGLFATVVADLSGVPHAYVPRDSSGHVQELVRLDMDCDSDAIRCLVLQHDATSSAPDTGAFCHLNTRTCWGHASGIRELQSTLQERLVSAPAGSYTKRLFDDRTLLRNKLVEEAQELAEAEHPTHVAEEAADVLYFAMVRAVAANVTFHDVETQLTMRARKLSRRPGNAKTYRIEAAAAILNGE
;
A
#
# COMPACT_ATOMS: atom_id res chain seq x y z
N MET A 1 4.15 17.27 -2.32
CA MET A 1 5.43 16.56 -2.25
C MET A 1 5.95 16.32 -3.66
N TYR A 2 7.18 15.86 -3.78
CA TYR A 2 7.81 15.46 -5.02
C TYR A 2 7.38 14.04 -5.44
N LEU A 3 7.04 13.86 -6.72
CA LEU A 3 6.80 12.57 -7.35
C LEU A 3 7.96 12.25 -8.30
N PRO A 4 8.91 11.39 -7.90
CA PRO A 4 10.03 11.02 -8.75
C PRO A 4 9.55 10.18 -9.95
N ALA A 5 10.00 10.55 -11.15
CA ALA A 5 9.68 9.89 -12.41
C ALA A 5 10.84 9.00 -12.88
N PHE A 6 10.68 7.70 -12.75
CA PHE A 6 11.65 6.68 -13.16
C PHE A 6 11.36 6.14 -14.55
N SER A 7 12.39 5.98 -15.39
CA SER A 7 12.29 5.27 -16.67
C SER A 7 12.66 3.78 -16.55
N SER A 8 13.30 3.38 -15.45
CA SER A 8 13.76 2.01 -15.18
C SER A 8 13.26 1.51 -13.82
N TRP A 9 13.16 0.19 -13.68
CA TRP A 9 12.66 -0.49 -12.49
C TRP A 9 13.78 -0.87 -11.49
N ASP A 10 15.02 -1.05 -11.96
CA ASP A 10 16.11 -1.69 -11.21
C ASP A 10 17.03 -0.71 -10.47
N ASP A 11 16.59 0.52 -10.25
CA ASP A 11 17.42 1.54 -9.58
C ASP A 11 17.30 1.42 -8.05
N ALA A 12 18.42 1.46 -7.33
CA ALA A 12 18.42 1.57 -5.86
C ALA A 12 17.61 2.80 -5.38
N ALA A 13 17.52 3.84 -6.21
CA ALA A 13 16.70 5.01 -5.96
C ALA A 13 15.19 4.69 -5.90
N VAL A 14 14.70 3.68 -6.62
CA VAL A 14 13.30 3.24 -6.54
C VAL A 14 12.94 2.80 -5.11
N ALA A 15 13.85 2.07 -4.47
CA ALA A 15 13.66 1.61 -3.10
C ALA A 15 13.67 2.78 -2.10
N SER A 16 14.64 3.69 -2.19
CA SER A 16 14.72 4.85 -1.29
C SER A 16 13.53 5.79 -1.43
N TRP A 17 13.10 6.04 -2.66
CA TRP A 17 11.93 6.88 -2.92
C TRP A 17 10.61 6.21 -2.53
N GLY A 18 10.54 4.88 -2.61
CA GLY A 18 9.40 4.10 -2.13
C GLY A 18 9.13 4.26 -0.63
N ILE A 19 10.20 4.43 0.18
CA ILE A 19 10.08 4.70 1.62
C ILE A 19 9.36 6.03 1.85
N VAL A 20 9.79 7.12 1.19
CA VAL A 20 9.29 8.47 1.48
C VAL A 20 7.95 8.80 0.82
N GLY A 21 7.52 8.06 -0.21
CA GLY A 21 6.36 8.49 -0.97
C GLY A 21 5.87 7.51 -2.02
N THR A 22 5.08 8.09 -2.92
CA THR A 22 4.65 7.46 -4.17
C THR A 22 5.73 7.68 -5.21
N ILE A 23 5.95 6.71 -6.09
CA ILE A 23 6.86 6.82 -7.23
C ILE A 23 6.06 6.75 -8.54
N TYR A 24 6.54 7.45 -9.56
CA TYR A 24 6.00 7.34 -10.92
C TYR A 24 6.98 6.56 -11.79
N VAL A 25 6.54 5.44 -12.34
CA VAL A 25 7.31 4.67 -13.31
C VAL A 25 6.76 4.96 -14.70
N ARG A 26 7.50 5.79 -15.44
CA ARG A 26 7.22 6.14 -16.83
C ARG A 26 7.77 5.06 -17.75
N GLN A 27 6.91 4.50 -18.60
CA GLN A 27 7.28 3.43 -19.54
C GLN A 27 6.86 3.78 -20.95
N GLU A 28 7.57 3.21 -21.92
CA GLU A 28 7.20 3.26 -23.32
C GLU A 28 5.98 2.37 -23.58
N GLU A 29 5.21 2.70 -24.62
CA GLU A 29 3.99 2.00 -24.97
C GLU A 29 4.20 0.48 -25.14
N SER A 30 5.31 0.09 -25.78
CA SER A 30 5.66 -1.30 -26.05
C SER A 30 5.91 -2.13 -24.78
N ALA A 31 6.37 -1.49 -23.69
CA ALA A 31 6.56 -2.14 -22.40
C ALA A 31 5.23 -2.24 -21.64
N LEU A 32 4.40 -1.19 -21.70
CA LEU A 32 3.08 -1.18 -21.06
C LEU A 32 2.10 -2.19 -21.65
N ARG A 33 2.27 -2.57 -22.93
CA ARG A 33 1.49 -3.62 -23.58
C ARG A 33 1.83 -5.04 -23.09
N GLN A 34 2.94 -5.21 -22.39
CA GLN A 34 3.35 -6.51 -21.87
C GLN A 34 2.76 -6.75 -20.48
N VAL A 35 2.55 -8.02 -20.14
CA VAL A 35 2.19 -8.41 -18.77
C VAL A 35 3.40 -8.15 -17.86
N PRO A 36 3.22 -7.54 -16.67
CA PRO A 36 4.33 -7.24 -15.77
C PRO A 36 5.12 -8.48 -15.38
N SER A 37 6.45 -8.36 -15.33
CA SER A 37 7.35 -9.42 -14.86
C SER A 37 7.13 -9.73 -13.36
N LYS A 38 7.65 -10.86 -12.88
CA LYS A 38 7.52 -11.21 -11.44
C LYS A 38 8.16 -10.17 -10.52
N GLU A 39 9.28 -9.59 -10.93
CA GLU A 39 10.01 -8.56 -10.17
C GLU A 39 9.21 -7.25 -10.15
N GLN A 40 8.65 -6.85 -11.30
CA GLN A 40 7.76 -5.68 -11.39
C GLN A 40 6.52 -5.87 -10.51
N ILE A 41 5.89 -7.05 -10.55
CA ILE A 41 4.73 -7.36 -9.69
C ILE A 41 5.12 -7.27 -8.21
N ALA A 42 6.31 -7.74 -7.82
CA ALA A 42 6.78 -7.63 -6.45
C ALA A 42 6.88 -6.16 -6.02
N LEU A 43 7.47 -5.31 -6.86
CA LEU A 43 7.58 -3.87 -6.59
C LEU A 43 6.22 -3.17 -6.54
N LEU A 44 5.33 -3.45 -7.50
CA LEU A 44 3.97 -2.89 -7.53
C LEU A 44 3.17 -3.21 -6.25
N ARG A 45 3.48 -4.34 -5.61
CA ARG A 45 2.80 -4.79 -4.39
C ARG A 45 3.42 -4.25 -3.12
N SER A 46 4.74 -4.04 -3.11
CA SER A 46 5.46 -3.53 -1.93
C SER A 46 5.50 -2.01 -1.87
N GLN A 47 5.44 -1.32 -3.02
CA GLN A 47 5.59 0.13 -3.13
C GLN A 47 4.34 0.82 -3.65
N ARG A 48 4.25 2.14 -3.41
CA ARG A 48 3.20 2.99 -3.97
C ARG A 48 3.58 3.42 -5.38
N VAL A 49 3.28 2.58 -6.36
CA VAL A 49 3.66 2.83 -7.76
C VAL A 49 2.49 3.41 -8.56
N VAL A 50 2.75 4.54 -9.21
CA VAL A 50 1.96 5.09 -10.31
C VAL A 50 2.64 4.70 -11.61
N ILE A 51 1.89 4.27 -12.62
CA ILE A 51 2.47 3.79 -13.89
C ILE A 51 1.78 4.37 -15.12
N GLY A 52 2.54 4.63 -16.18
CA GLY A 52 2.02 5.11 -17.45
C GLY A 52 3.11 5.77 -18.29
N PRO A 53 2.76 6.66 -19.24
CA PRO A 53 1.40 6.98 -19.64
C PRO A 53 0.78 5.90 -20.55
N PHE A 54 -0.48 5.59 -20.32
CA PHE A 54 -1.31 4.78 -21.23
C PHE A 54 -2.07 5.69 -22.19
N THR A 55 -2.44 5.16 -23.35
CA THR A 55 -3.39 5.82 -24.25
C THR A 55 -4.79 5.23 -24.09
N THR A 56 -5.81 5.90 -24.63
CA THR A 56 -7.20 5.41 -24.62
C THR A 56 -7.39 4.08 -25.35
N SER A 57 -6.43 3.66 -26.18
CA SER A 57 -6.42 2.34 -26.83
C SER A 57 -5.87 1.21 -25.98
N MET A 58 -5.40 1.50 -24.76
CA MET A 58 -4.68 0.55 -23.88
C MET A 58 -5.37 0.33 -22.54
N LEU A 59 -6.69 0.46 -22.50
CA LEU A 59 -7.44 0.36 -21.23
C LEU A 59 -7.36 -1.04 -20.62
N ASP A 60 -7.36 -2.10 -21.44
CA ASP A 60 -7.25 -3.49 -20.97
C ASP A 60 -5.87 -3.77 -20.34
N GLU A 61 -4.82 -3.23 -20.94
CA GLU A 61 -3.47 -3.31 -20.37
C GLU A 61 -3.39 -2.49 -19.09
N ALA A 62 -3.97 -1.28 -19.04
CA ALA A 62 -4.04 -0.48 -17.82
C ALA A 62 -4.75 -1.24 -16.67
N VAL A 63 -5.86 -1.93 -16.95
CA VAL A 63 -6.53 -2.83 -15.98
C VAL A 63 -5.59 -3.92 -15.51
N THR A 64 -4.82 -4.53 -16.43
CA THR A 64 -3.84 -5.57 -16.09
C THR A 64 -2.81 -5.05 -15.08
N TRP A 65 -2.23 -3.87 -15.32
CA TRP A 65 -1.27 -3.26 -14.39
C TRP A 65 -1.89 -2.93 -13.02
N LEU A 66 -3.14 -2.43 -13.00
CA LEU A 66 -3.88 -2.16 -11.76
C LEU A 66 -4.17 -3.43 -10.95
N ASP A 67 -4.55 -4.52 -11.63
CA ASP A 67 -4.83 -5.82 -11.01
C ASP A 67 -3.56 -6.51 -10.46
N HIS A 68 -2.39 -6.13 -10.99
CA HIS A 68 -1.10 -6.63 -10.55
C HIS A 68 -0.48 -5.85 -9.38
N GLY A 69 -0.97 -4.63 -9.09
CA GLY A 69 -0.65 -3.91 -7.84
C GLY A 69 -0.50 -2.39 -7.97
N ALA A 70 -0.43 -1.84 -9.19
CA ALA A 70 -0.26 -0.41 -9.39
C ALA A 70 -1.33 0.41 -8.65
N VAL A 71 -0.92 1.44 -7.93
CA VAL A 71 -1.85 2.27 -7.13
C VAL A 71 -2.66 3.17 -8.04
N HIS A 72 -2.05 3.81 -9.04
CA HIS A 72 -2.76 4.55 -10.08
C HIS A 72 -2.11 4.28 -11.44
N ILE A 73 -2.88 4.50 -12.50
CA ILE A 73 -2.36 4.65 -13.86
C ILE A 73 -2.39 6.10 -14.28
N VAL A 74 -1.48 6.51 -15.17
CA VAL A 74 -1.51 7.79 -15.86
C VAL A 74 -2.07 7.56 -17.25
N LEU A 75 -3.18 8.20 -17.60
CA LEU A 75 -3.78 8.17 -18.92
C LEU A 75 -3.44 9.49 -19.63
N GLN A 76 -2.74 9.41 -20.76
CA GLN A 76 -2.48 10.56 -21.61
C GLN A 76 -3.74 10.95 -22.37
N THR A 77 -4.08 12.24 -22.31
CA THR A 77 -5.25 12.79 -22.98
C THR A 77 -5.01 14.25 -23.39
N THR A 78 -5.80 14.74 -24.33
CA THR A 78 -5.80 16.15 -24.71
C THR A 78 -6.84 16.95 -23.92
N PHE A 79 -6.66 18.26 -23.83
CA PHE A 79 -7.65 19.13 -23.19
C PHE A 79 -9.03 19.04 -23.89
N GLN A 80 -9.05 18.85 -25.21
CA GLN A 80 -10.30 18.67 -25.97
C GLN A 80 -11.02 17.37 -25.61
N GLU A 81 -10.29 16.25 -25.49
CA GLU A 81 -10.86 14.97 -25.06
C GLU A 81 -11.38 15.03 -23.63
N LEU A 82 -10.67 15.72 -22.73
CA LEU A 82 -11.14 15.97 -21.36
C LEU A 82 -12.50 16.68 -21.34
N VAL A 83 -12.67 17.69 -22.19
CA VAL A 83 -13.92 18.46 -22.30
C VAL A 83 -15.03 17.64 -22.98
N ALA A 84 -14.69 16.81 -23.97
CA ALA A 84 -15.63 15.93 -24.65
C ALA A 84 -16.08 14.74 -23.78
N GLY A 85 -15.27 14.36 -22.78
CA GLY A 85 -15.47 13.22 -21.90
C GLY A 85 -14.68 12.00 -22.36
N ILE A 86 -14.07 11.29 -21.40
CA ILE A 86 -13.32 10.06 -21.64
C ILE A 86 -14.21 8.88 -21.26
N ALA A 87 -14.61 8.07 -22.25
CA ALA A 87 -15.30 6.82 -21.98
C ALA A 87 -14.29 5.80 -21.46
N SER A 88 -14.32 5.52 -20.16
CA SER A 88 -13.48 4.52 -19.52
C SER A 88 -14.26 3.81 -18.43
N ASP A 89 -14.19 2.49 -18.41
CA ASP A 89 -14.71 1.66 -17.31
C ASP A 89 -13.74 1.61 -16.10
N LEU A 90 -12.66 2.40 -16.14
CA LEU A 90 -11.71 2.50 -15.04
C LEU A 90 -12.28 3.35 -13.90
N PRO A 91 -12.07 2.96 -12.63
CA PRO A 91 -12.50 3.76 -11.49
C PRO A 91 -11.68 5.06 -11.41
N PRO A 92 -12.34 6.24 -11.32
CA PRO A 92 -11.65 7.55 -11.23
C PRO A 92 -10.61 7.63 -10.11
N SER A 93 -10.87 6.95 -8.99
CA SER A 93 -9.96 6.88 -7.83
C SER A 93 -8.64 6.15 -8.10
N ARG A 94 -8.44 5.55 -9.29
CA ARG A 94 -7.22 4.85 -9.69
C ARG A 94 -6.61 5.43 -10.97
N VAL A 95 -7.14 6.54 -11.46
CA VAL A 95 -6.72 7.18 -12.71
C VAL A 95 -6.19 8.58 -12.42
N TYR A 96 -5.00 8.86 -12.95
CA TYR A 96 -4.47 10.19 -13.14
C TYR A 96 -4.51 10.54 -14.62
N LEU A 97 -4.86 11.77 -14.97
CA LEU A 97 -4.84 12.24 -16.36
C LEU A 97 -3.57 13.05 -16.62
N SER A 98 -2.95 12.88 -17.77
CA SER A 98 -1.84 13.73 -18.21
C SER A 98 -2.30 14.64 -19.32
N VAL A 99 -2.28 15.95 -19.05
CA VAL A 99 -2.78 17.00 -19.93
C VAL A 99 -1.67 18.02 -20.17
N SER A 100 -1.38 18.29 -21.43
CA SER A 100 -0.53 19.41 -21.84
C SER A 100 -1.41 20.59 -22.25
N LEU A 101 -1.16 21.75 -21.65
CA LEU A 101 -1.90 22.98 -21.91
C LEU A 101 -1.15 23.84 -22.93
N THR A 102 -1.91 24.42 -23.85
CA THR A 102 -1.45 25.48 -24.76
C THR A 102 -1.74 26.87 -24.17
N ASP A 103 -1.11 27.92 -24.70
CA ASP A 103 -1.25 29.30 -24.20
C ASP A 103 -2.69 29.83 -24.16
N ASN A 104 -3.58 29.26 -24.98
CA ASN A 104 -4.98 29.68 -25.10
C ASN A 104 -5.93 28.90 -24.17
N GLU A 105 -5.46 27.85 -23.52
CA GLU A 105 -6.28 26.99 -22.65
C GLU A 105 -6.19 27.45 -21.20
N GLN A 106 -7.35 27.52 -20.55
CA GLN A 106 -7.45 28.05 -19.18
C GLN A 106 -7.99 27.00 -18.21
N LEU A 107 -7.33 26.91 -17.06
CA LEU A 107 -7.74 26.10 -15.94
C LEU A 107 -8.91 26.76 -15.19
N VAL A 108 -10.12 26.47 -15.63
CA VAL A 108 -11.37 27.06 -15.12
C VAL A 108 -12.23 26.04 -14.36
N ALA A 109 -13.33 26.50 -13.77
CA ALA A 109 -14.23 25.67 -12.97
C ALA A 109 -14.84 24.48 -13.73
N SER A 110 -15.17 24.62 -15.01
CA SER A 110 -15.67 23.52 -15.83
C SER A 110 -14.62 22.42 -16.02
N THR A 111 -13.36 22.79 -16.23
CA THR A 111 -12.23 21.85 -16.31
C THR A 111 -12.06 21.10 -14.99
N ALA A 112 -12.10 21.81 -13.85
CA ALA A 112 -11.99 21.19 -12.53
C ALA A 112 -13.12 20.18 -12.27
N ALA A 113 -14.36 20.53 -12.66
CA ALA A 113 -15.51 19.65 -12.54
C ALA A 113 -15.36 18.37 -13.38
N ALA A 114 -14.91 18.49 -14.63
CA ALA A 114 -14.67 17.33 -15.51
C ALA A 114 -13.54 16.44 -14.98
N LEU A 115 -12.45 17.02 -14.48
CA LEU A 115 -11.35 16.27 -13.89
C LEU A 115 -11.77 15.48 -12.65
N GLY A 116 -12.56 16.11 -11.77
CA GLY A 116 -13.03 15.50 -10.52
C GLY A 116 -13.98 14.31 -10.73
N THR A 117 -14.64 14.21 -11.88
CA THR A 117 -15.48 13.04 -12.22
C THR A 117 -14.69 11.92 -12.90
N LEU A 118 -13.67 12.27 -13.69
CA LEU A 118 -12.94 11.31 -14.53
C LEU A 118 -11.70 10.72 -13.83
N SER A 119 -11.19 11.36 -12.78
CA SER A 119 -9.89 11.02 -12.20
C SER A 119 -9.77 11.43 -10.73
N SER A 120 -8.66 11.05 -10.11
CA SER A 120 -8.27 11.47 -8.75
C SER A 120 -7.01 12.33 -8.74
N GLY A 121 -6.45 12.60 -9.93
CA GLY A 121 -5.32 13.48 -10.08
C GLY A 121 -5.03 13.84 -11.53
N VAL A 122 -4.24 14.89 -11.72
CA VAL A 122 -3.86 15.40 -13.04
C VAL A 122 -2.40 15.81 -13.06
N PHE A 123 -1.68 15.40 -14.11
CA PHE A 123 -0.38 15.91 -14.50
C PHE A 123 -0.63 17.05 -15.48
N LEU A 124 -0.14 18.23 -15.13
CA LEU A 124 -0.21 19.42 -15.95
C LEU A 124 1.20 19.79 -16.41
N SER A 125 1.29 20.08 -17.71
CA SER A 125 2.51 20.55 -18.37
C SER A 125 2.16 21.76 -19.25
N GLY A 126 3.03 22.76 -19.31
CA GLY A 126 2.86 23.94 -20.17
C GLY A 126 3.56 25.19 -19.63
N GLU A 127 4.16 25.98 -20.54
CA GLU A 127 4.95 27.19 -20.19
C GLU A 127 4.09 28.35 -19.63
N ALA A 128 2.77 28.31 -19.85
CA ALA A 128 1.85 29.42 -19.56
C ALA A 128 1.15 29.37 -18.19
N ILE A 129 1.46 28.40 -17.32
CA ILE A 129 0.72 28.25 -16.05
C ILE A 129 1.29 29.18 -14.97
N SER A 130 0.65 30.34 -14.76
CA SER A 130 1.00 31.21 -13.64
C SER A 130 0.70 30.55 -12.29
N SER A 131 1.57 30.75 -11.30
CA SER A 131 1.38 30.21 -9.94
C SER A 131 0.04 30.64 -9.32
N SER A 132 -0.43 31.86 -9.60
CA SER A 132 -1.73 32.35 -9.10
C SER A 132 -2.91 31.60 -9.71
N SER A 133 -2.91 31.37 -11.02
CA SER A 133 -3.98 30.63 -11.71
C SER A 133 -4.04 29.18 -11.24
N LEU A 134 -2.87 28.56 -11.06
CA LEU A 134 -2.74 27.19 -10.56
C LEU A 134 -3.31 27.03 -9.15
N VAL A 135 -2.96 27.94 -8.22
CA VAL A 135 -3.48 27.89 -6.84
C VAL A 135 -4.99 28.13 -6.81
N GLN A 136 -5.50 29.05 -7.64
CA GLN A 136 -6.95 29.25 -7.76
C GLN A 136 -7.65 28.00 -8.30
N PHE A 137 -7.10 27.40 -9.35
CA PHE A 137 -7.61 26.16 -9.91
C PHE A 137 -7.61 25.01 -8.89
N ARG A 138 -6.52 24.87 -8.13
CA ARG A 138 -6.41 23.85 -7.09
C ARG A 138 -7.52 23.96 -6.03
N LYS A 139 -7.97 25.17 -5.70
CA LYS A 139 -9.08 25.40 -4.77
C LYS A 139 -10.45 24.96 -5.30
N LEU A 140 -10.58 24.75 -6.60
CA LEU A 140 -11.81 24.25 -7.23
C LEU A 140 -11.92 22.72 -7.14
N LEU A 141 -10.85 22.04 -6.73
CA LEU A 141 -10.77 20.58 -6.64
C LEU A 141 -10.79 20.12 -5.17
N PRO A 142 -11.31 18.92 -4.87
CA PRO A 142 -11.26 18.34 -3.52
C PRO A 142 -9.83 18.28 -2.96
N GLU A 143 -9.67 18.32 -1.63
CA GLU A 143 -8.35 18.20 -1.00
C GLU A 143 -7.65 16.87 -1.33
N SER A 144 -8.42 15.79 -1.50
CA SER A 144 -7.91 14.48 -1.91
C SER A 144 -7.42 14.42 -3.36
N TYR A 145 -7.81 15.37 -4.21
CA TYR A 145 -7.43 15.38 -5.62
C TYR A 145 -5.99 15.87 -5.79
N ARG A 146 -5.16 15.11 -6.50
CA ARG A 146 -3.75 15.42 -6.70
C ARG A 146 -3.53 16.27 -7.94
N VAL A 147 -2.92 17.45 -7.78
CA VAL A 147 -2.48 18.27 -8.91
C VAL A 147 -0.95 18.18 -8.98
N LEU A 148 -0.45 17.68 -10.09
CA LEU A 148 0.97 17.41 -10.30
C LEU A 148 1.48 18.29 -11.44
N LEU A 149 2.54 19.05 -11.19
CA LEU A 149 3.21 19.85 -12.20
C LEU A 149 4.47 19.16 -12.70
N THR A 150 4.61 19.05 -14.02
CA THR A 150 5.89 18.71 -14.63
C THR A 150 6.70 19.98 -14.90
N ASP A 151 8.02 19.81 -15.08
CA ASP A 151 8.92 20.86 -15.59
C ASP A 151 8.96 22.15 -14.75
N SER A 152 8.67 22.04 -13.46
CA SER A 152 8.68 23.18 -12.52
C SER A 152 10.00 23.27 -11.73
N PRO A 153 10.48 24.49 -11.42
CA PRO A 153 11.64 24.69 -10.56
C PRO A 153 11.47 24.04 -9.18
N LEU A 154 12.51 23.31 -8.73
CA LEU A 154 12.46 22.52 -7.50
C LEU A 154 12.55 23.34 -6.22
N ASP A 155 13.04 24.57 -6.29
CA ASP A 155 13.01 25.55 -5.19
C ASP A 155 11.59 25.93 -4.77
N LEU A 156 10.61 25.73 -5.65
CA LEU A 156 9.19 25.93 -5.36
C LEU A 156 8.50 24.71 -4.73
N LEU A 157 9.22 23.59 -4.51
CA LEU A 157 8.64 22.34 -4.02
C LEU A 157 7.84 22.53 -2.72
N ALA A 158 8.45 23.13 -1.70
CA ALA A 158 7.80 23.39 -0.42
C ALA A 158 6.60 24.34 -0.58
N THR A 159 6.78 25.42 -1.35
CA THR A 159 5.73 26.41 -1.62
C THR A 159 4.50 25.78 -2.24
N TYR A 160 4.67 24.98 -3.29
CA TYR A 160 3.56 24.31 -3.96
C TYR A 160 2.97 23.17 -3.13
N HIS A 161 3.79 22.43 -2.38
CA HIS A 161 3.29 21.37 -1.52
C HIS A 161 2.25 21.90 -0.52
N HIS A 162 2.52 23.05 0.07
CA HIS A 162 1.60 23.71 1.01
C HIS A 162 0.35 24.31 0.35
N GLN A 163 0.32 24.35 -0.98
CA GLN A 163 -0.88 24.65 -1.76
C GLN A 163 -1.54 23.36 -2.28
N HIS A 164 -1.15 22.18 -1.77
CA HIS A 164 -1.59 20.86 -2.22
C HIS A 164 -1.31 20.59 -3.71
N ILE A 165 -0.17 21.06 -4.18
CA ILE A 165 0.34 20.85 -5.54
C ILE A 165 1.68 20.12 -5.42
N ASP A 166 1.85 19.08 -6.21
CA ASP A 166 3.05 18.26 -6.26
C ASP A 166 3.90 18.62 -7.47
N LEU A 167 5.20 18.37 -7.35
CA LEU A 167 6.12 18.49 -8.48
C LEU A 167 6.56 17.11 -8.95
N VAL A 168 6.66 16.93 -10.26
CA VAL A 168 7.15 15.70 -10.91
C VAL A 168 8.51 15.99 -11.51
N GLY A 169 9.48 15.11 -11.31
CA GLY A 169 10.81 15.30 -11.89
C GLY A 169 11.72 14.08 -11.77
N SER A 170 12.97 14.24 -12.21
CA SER A 170 13.97 13.17 -12.16
C SER A 170 14.30 12.76 -10.71
N PRO A 171 14.40 11.47 -10.38
CA PRO A 171 14.82 11.00 -9.06
C PRO A 171 16.24 11.44 -8.68
N SER A 172 17.09 11.80 -9.66
CA SER A 172 18.46 12.29 -9.43
C SER A 172 18.54 13.79 -9.10
N ALA A 173 17.44 14.53 -9.25
CA ALA A 173 17.44 15.97 -9.07
C ALA A 173 17.38 16.40 -7.59
N LEU A 174 16.89 15.51 -6.72
CA LEU A 174 16.78 15.72 -5.28
C LEU A 174 17.08 14.43 -4.53
N ASP A 175 17.65 14.56 -3.33
CA ASP A 175 17.67 13.45 -2.37
C ASP A 175 16.25 13.20 -1.83
N ALA A 176 15.89 11.93 -1.65
CA ALA A 176 14.56 11.53 -1.20
C ALA A 176 14.22 12.08 0.19
N GLY A 177 15.19 12.03 1.13
CA GLY A 177 15.03 12.58 2.47
C GLY A 177 14.95 14.10 2.46
N GLN A 178 15.76 14.76 1.64
CA GLN A 178 15.71 16.21 1.48
C GLN A 178 14.37 16.70 0.89
N ALA A 179 13.86 16.03 -0.15
CA ALA A 179 12.58 16.37 -0.76
C ALA A 179 11.41 16.20 0.21
N PHE A 180 11.46 15.16 1.04
CA PHE A 180 10.50 14.94 2.13
C PHE A 180 10.63 16.03 3.21
N ALA A 181 11.84 16.28 3.70
CA ALA A 181 12.08 17.22 4.80
C ALA A 181 11.72 18.67 4.45
N GLN A 182 11.95 19.11 3.22
CA GLN A 182 11.56 20.45 2.75
C GLN A 182 10.04 20.70 2.76
N CYS A 183 9.26 19.62 2.72
CA CYS A 183 7.81 19.69 2.76
C CYS A 183 7.24 19.80 4.18
N LEU A 184 8.04 19.53 5.22
CA LEU A 184 7.59 19.55 6.61
C LEU A 184 7.42 20.98 7.13
N ARG A 185 6.47 21.14 8.05
CA ARG A 185 6.23 22.34 8.85
C ARG A 185 6.33 22.00 10.32
N SER A 186 6.99 22.84 11.11
CA SER A 186 6.94 22.70 12.57
C SER A 186 6.22 23.92 13.11
N ASP A 187 5.15 23.66 13.87
CA ASP A 187 4.46 24.67 14.67
C ASP A 187 5.14 24.88 16.04
N ARG A 188 6.17 24.08 16.35
CA ARG A 188 6.89 24.12 17.61
C ARG A 188 7.98 25.20 17.61
N PRO A 189 8.17 25.92 18.74
CA PRO A 189 9.23 26.92 18.86
C PRO A 189 10.66 26.37 18.71
N ASP A 190 10.87 25.07 18.95
CA ASP A 190 12.16 24.40 18.84
C ASP A 190 12.45 23.84 17.43
N GLY A 191 11.50 23.96 16.50
CA GLY A 191 11.65 23.47 15.12
C GLY A 191 11.67 21.95 14.99
N LEU A 192 11.31 21.20 16.05
CA LEU A 192 11.22 19.74 16.01
C LEU A 192 9.88 19.30 15.43
N PHE A 193 9.83 18.09 14.86
CA PHE A 193 8.60 17.50 14.32
C PHE A 193 8.06 16.42 15.26
N ALA A 194 6.75 16.37 15.42
CA ALA A 194 6.13 15.22 16.08
C ALA A 194 6.41 13.97 15.23
N THR A 195 6.90 12.91 15.86
CA THR A 195 7.23 11.66 15.15
C THR A 195 6.55 10.49 15.84
N VAL A 196 5.69 9.80 15.09
CA VAL A 196 5.01 8.59 15.52
C VAL A 196 5.68 7.40 14.84
N VAL A 197 6.29 6.53 15.63
CA VAL A 197 6.83 5.25 15.15
C VAL A 197 5.78 4.17 15.38
N ALA A 198 5.34 3.53 14.31
CA ALA A 198 4.37 2.45 14.35
C ALA A 198 4.94 1.21 13.67
N ASP A 199 4.53 0.03 14.12
CA ASP A 199 4.87 -1.19 13.41
C ASP A 199 4.10 -1.27 12.09
N LEU A 200 4.73 -1.89 11.10
CA LEU A 200 3.99 -2.44 9.98
C LEU A 200 3.33 -3.68 10.48
N SER A 201 2.03 -3.86 10.27
CA SER A 201 1.46 -5.19 10.36
C SER A 201 1.96 -6.17 9.31
N GLY A 202 3.22 -6.06 8.81
CA GLY A 202 4.25 -7.11 8.59
C GLY A 202 4.89 -7.34 7.20
N VAL A 203 5.45 -6.33 6.50
CA VAL A 203 6.26 -6.53 5.26
C VAL A 203 7.68 -7.02 5.60
N PRO A 204 8.39 -7.84 4.79
CA PRO A 204 9.81 -8.13 5.02
C PRO A 204 10.79 -7.28 4.16
N HIS A 205 12.06 -7.22 4.61
CA HIS A 205 13.35 -6.89 3.95
C HIS A 205 13.95 -5.48 4.15
N ALA A 206 14.96 -5.34 5.03
CA ALA A 206 16.42 -5.24 4.78
C ALA A 206 17.20 -4.69 6.02
N TYR A 207 18.43 -5.17 6.21
CA TYR A 207 19.30 -4.94 7.38
C TYR A 207 19.75 -3.47 7.60
N VAL A 208 19.74 -2.99 8.86
CA VAL A 208 20.16 -1.63 9.29
C VAL A 208 21.06 -1.71 10.55
N PRO A 209 21.98 -0.76 10.80
CA PRO A 209 23.03 -0.87 11.81
C PRO A 209 22.56 -0.89 13.27
N ARG A 210 23.38 -1.56 14.08
CA ARG A 210 23.17 -1.96 15.48
C ARG A 210 23.57 -0.87 16.46
N ASP A 211 22.70 -0.56 17.44
CA ASP A 211 23.07 0.22 18.63
C ASP A 211 23.48 -0.70 19.80
N SER A 212 23.86 -0.11 20.94
CA SER A 212 24.34 -0.83 22.13
C SER A 212 23.29 -1.72 22.81
N SER A 213 22.00 -1.60 22.48
CA SER A 213 20.92 -2.45 23.00
C SER A 213 20.77 -3.75 22.21
N GLY A 214 21.22 -3.76 20.94
CA GLY A 214 21.10 -4.89 20.04
C GLY A 214 19.79 -4.95 19.25
N HIS A 215 18.79 -4.14 19.59
CA HIS A 215 17.52 -4.04 18.87
C HIS A 215 17.63 -3.04 17.71
N VAL A 216 17.04 -3.37 16.56
CA VAL A 216 17.09 -2.53 15.35
C VAL A 216 15.68 -2.28 14.84
N GLN A 217 15.40 -1.03 14.47
CA GLN A 217 14.21 -0.64 13.73
C GLN A 217 14.57 -0.34 12.29
N GLU A 218 14.04 -1.14 11.37
CA GLU A 218 14.17 -0.91 9.95
C GLU A 218 13.04 0.02 9.49
N LEU A 219 13.40 1.15 8.88
CA LEU A 219 12.43 2.08 8.32
C LEU A 219 11.92 1.57 6.97
N VAL A 220 10.61 1.36 6.86
CA VAL A 220 9.98 0.88 5.63
C VAL A 220 9.17 1.97 4.94
N ARG A 221 8.54 2.85 5.71
CA ARG A 221 7.73 3.93 5.13
C ARG A 221 7.72 5.17 6.00
N LEU A 222 7.76 6.32 5.34
CA LEU A 222 7.46 7.62 5.90
C LEU A 222 6.17 8.15 5.28
N ASP A 223 5.36 8.75 6.14
CA ASP A 223 4.21 9.55 5.75
C ASP A 223 4.23 10.86 6.56
N MET A 224 3.64 11.89 5.98
CA MET A 224 3.29 13.13 6.67
C MET A 224 1.78 13.15 6.86
N ASP A 225 1.31 13.83 7.90
CA ASP A 225 -0.10 14.16 8.03
C ASP A 225 -0.54 15.27 7.05
N CYS A 226 -1.79 15.71 7.17
CA CYS A 226 -2.44 16.57 6.18
C CYS A 226 -1.89 18.00 6.14
N ASP A 227 -1.41 18.52 7.26
CA ASP A 227 -0.83 19.85 7.44
C ASP A 227 0.70 19.83 7.60
N SER A 228 1.29 18.64 7.49
CA SER A 228 2.73 18.43 7.33
C SER A 228 3.55 18.68 8.59
N ASP A 229 2.95 18.57 9.78
CA ASP A 229 3.61 18.83 11.05
C ASP A 229 3.93 17.59 11.91
N ALA A 230 3.35 16.45 11.55
CA ALA A 230 3.72 15.16 12.11
C ALA A 230 4.23 14.17 11.06
N ILE A 231 5.24 13.40 11.47
CA ILE A 231 5.83 12.32 10.70
C ILE A 231 5.34 10.99 11.26
N ARG A 232 4.87 10.10 10.38
CA ARG A 232 4.64 8.71 10.70
C ARG A 232 5.73 7.84 10.09
N CYS A 233 6.50 7.17 10.94
CA CYS A 233 7.49 6.17 10.56
C CYS A 233 6.88 4.77 10.75
N LEU A 234 6.72 4.02 9.67
CA LEU A 234 6.40 2.60 9.75
C LEU A 234 7.69 1.80 9.73
N VAL A 235 7.86 0.95 10.74
CA VAL A 235 9.09 0.20 10.97
C VAL A 235 8.85 -1.29 11.14
N LEU A 236 9.89 -2.08 10.88
CA LEU A 236 10.01 -3.47 11.32
C LEU A 236 10.96 -3.55 12.51
N GLN A 237 10.58 -4.31 13.52
CA GLN A 237 11.41 -4.49 14.72
C GLN A 237 12.17 -5.81 14.64
N HIS A 238 13.49 -5.76 14.62
CA HIS A 238 14.33 -6.96 14.51
C HIS A 238 15.00 -7.28 15.85
N ASP A 239 14.98 -8.57 16.20
CA ASP A 239 15.76 -9.11 17.32
C ASP A 239 17.20 -9.38 16.85
N ALA A 240 18.19 -9.12 17.70
CA ALA A 240 19.58 -9.48 17.48
C ALA A 240 19.81 -10.98 17.21
N THR A 241 18.93 -11.84 17.72
CA THR A 241 19.10 -13.29 17.81
C THR A 241 18.25 -14.09 16.82
N SER A 242 17.30 -13.43 16.15
CA SER A 242 16.33 -14.08 15.25
C SER A 242 16.56 -13.65 13.81
N SER A 243 16.55 -14.63 12.88
CA SER A 243 16.51 -14.36 11.44
C SER A 243 15.09 -14.12 10.91
N ALA A 244 14.07 -14.28 11.76
CA ALA A 244 12.69 -14.04 11.39
C ALA A 244 12.39 -12.53 11.43
N PRO A 245 11.82 -11.95 10.36
CA PRO A 245 11.53 -10.52 10.31
C PRO A 245 10.47 -10.14 11.34
N ASP A 246 10.54 -8.90 11.83
CA ASP A 246 9.55 -8.31 12.74
C ASP A 246 9.37 -9.07 14.08
N THR A 247 10.42 -9.68 14.61
CA THR A 247 10.37 -10.46 15.88
C THR A 247 10.98 -9.77 17.10
N GLY A 248 11.54 -8.57 16.94
CA GLY A 248 12.21 -7.84 18.02
C GLY A 248 11.25 -7.20 19.03
N ALA A 249 11.70 -7.10 20.28
CA ALA A 249 11.22 -6.10 21.22
C ALA A 249 12.03 -4.81 21.04
N PHE A 250 11.39 -3.65 21.22
CA PHE A 250 12.07 -2.34 21.13
C PHE A 250 12.08 -1.62 22.47
N CYS A 251 11.03 -1.78 23.26
CA CYS A 251 10.92 -1.13 24.55
C CYS A 251 12.01 -1.63 25.49
N HIS A 252 12.52 -0.75 26.34
CA HIS A 252 13.48 -1.06 27.41
C HIS A 252 12.96 -2.11 28.42
N LEU A 253 11.66 -2.43 28.39
CA LEU A 253 11.04 -3.51 29.16
C LEU A 253 11.02 -4.85 28.42
N ASN A 254 11.74 -4.96 27.29
CA ASN A 254 11.70 -6.09 26.38
C ASN A 254 10.27 -6.39 25.85
N THR A 255 9.51 -5.33 25.60
CA THR A 255 8.20 -5.38 24.95
C THR A 255 8.27 -4.75 23.56
N ARG A 256 7.36 -5.12 22.66
CA ARG A 256 7.31 -4.55 21.29
C ARG A 256 6.96 -3.06 21.28
N THR A 257 6.14 -2.62 22.23
CA THR A 257 5.67 -1.24 22.34
C THR A 257 5.96 -0.68 23.73
N CYS A 258 6.03 0.65 23.82
CA CYS A 258 6.14 1.36 25.10
C CYS A 258 4.83 1.38 25.90
N TRP A 259 3.72 0.96 25.29
CA TRP A 259 2.37 1.05 25.88
C TRP A 259 1.84 -0.30 26.40
N GLY A 260 2.74 -1.27 26.57
CA GLY A 260 2.42 -2.58 27.16
C GLY A 260 2.49 -3.73 26.14
N HIS A 261 1.80 -4.81 26.48
CA HIS A 261 1.79 -6.04 25.70
C HIS A 261 0.95 -5.87 24.43
N ALA A 262 1.41 -6.49 23.33
CA ALA A 262 0.60 -6.59 22.12
C ALA A 262 -0.66 -7.43 22.42
N SER A 263 -1.74 -7.21 21.68
CA SER A 263 -2.99 -7.96 21.80
C SER A 263 -3.53 -8.44 20.45
N GLY A 264 -4.48 -9.37 20.47
CA GLY A 264 -5.20 -9.82 19.27
C GLY A 264 -4.34 -10.71 18.35
N ILE A 265 -4.57 -10.61 17.03
CA ILE A 265 -3.94 -11.52 16.05
C ILE A 265 -2.40 -11.41 16.05
N ARG A 266 -1.85 -10.22 16.34
CA ARG A 266 -0.39 -10.02 16.42
C ARG A 266 0.23 -10.76 17.62
N GLU A 267 -0.42 -10.69 18.78
CA GLU A 267 0.00 -11.44 19.97
C GLU A 267 -0.12 -12.96 19.75
N LEU A 268 -1.22 -13.38 19.12
CA LEU A 268 -1.42 -14.77 18.71
C LEU A 268 -0.29 -15.25 17.79
N GLN A 269 0.06 -14.48 16.75
CA GLN A 269 1.16 -14.83 15.84
C GLN A 269 2.47 -15.01 16.61
N SER A 270 2.81 -14.06 17.48
CA SER A 270 4.06 -14.09 18.26
C SER A 270 4.10 -15.33 19.16
N THR A 271 3.00 -15.59 19.87
CA THR A 271 2.84 -16.79 20.72
C THR A 271 2.99 -18.08 19.92
N LEU A 272 2.40 -18.15 18.71
CA LEU A 272 2.49 -19.32 17.85
C LEU A 272 3.91 -19.54 17.30
N GLN A 273 4.62 -18.46 16.95
CA GLN A 273 6.01 -18.51 16.50
C GLN A 273 6.94 -19.02 17.61
N GLU A 274 6.77 -18.51 18.85
CA GLU A 274 7.51 -19.01 20.02
C GLU A 274 7.21 -20.48 20.30
N ARG A 275 5.92 -20.87 20.26
CA ARG A 275 5.48 -22.25 20.49
C ARG A 275 5.94 -23.20 19.40
N LEU A 276 6.10 -22.76 18.16
CA LEU A 276 6.62 -23.60 17.08
C LEU A 276 8.01 -24.16 17.44
N VAL A 277 8.82 -23.37 18.15
CA VAL A 277 10.18 -23.73 18.57
C VAL A 277 10.21 -24.38 19.96
N SER A 278 9.46 -23.81 20.92
CA SER A 278 9.63 -24.10 22.35
C SER A 278 8.47 -24.84 23.01
N ALA A 279 7.41 -25.18 22.28
CA ALA A 279 6.22 -25.74 22.90
C ALA A 279 6.50 -27.07 23.63
N PRO A 280 6.02 -27.22 24.89
CA PRO A 280 6.15 -28.47 25.64
C PRO A 280 5.53 -29.65 24.89
N ALA A 281 6.18 -30.81 25.02
CA ALA A 281 5.66 -32.07 24.50
C ALA A 281 4.24 -32.32 25.05
N GLY A 282 3.29 -32.60 24.16
CA GLY A 282 1.89 -32.86 24.51
C GLY A 282 0.98 -31.62 24.57
N SER A 283 1.50 -30.40 24.45
CA SER A 283 0.64 -29.22 24.33
C SER A 283 -0.23 -29.26 23.06
N TYR A 284 -1.44 -28.70 23.14
CA TYR A 284 -2.40 -28.72 22.03
C TYR A 284 -1.84 -28.04 20.78
N THR A 285 -1.22 -26.87 20.93
CA THR A 285 -0.57 -26.16 19.82
C THR A 285 0.55 -26.98 19.17
N LYS A 286 1.37 -27.69 19.96
CA LYS A 286 2.43 -28.57 19.41
C LYS A 286 1.84 -29.72 18.59
N ARG A 287 0.76 -30.34 19.08
CA ARG A 287 0.04 -31.38 18.33
C ARG A 287 -0.51 -30.86 17.00
N LEU A 288 -1.05 -29.65 16.96
CA LEU A 288 -1.53 -29.05 15.71
C LEU A 288 -0.38 -28.79 14.70
N PHE A 289 0.81 -28.43 15.18
CA PHE A 289 1.97 -28.28 14.31
C PHE A 289 2.50 -29.61 13.77
N ASP A 290 2.48 -30.66 14.59
CA ASP A 290 3.03 -31.96 14.23
C ASP A 290 2.02 -32.84 13.43
N ASP A 291 0.71 -32.67 13.64
CA ASP A 291 -0.36 -33.42 12.97
C ASP A 291 -1.17 -32.55 12.00
N ARG A 292 -0.80 -32.63 10.72
CA ARG A 292 -1.51 -31.93 9.63
C ARG A 292 -2.95 -32.40 9.43
N THR A 293 -3.27 -33.64 9.77
CA THR A 293 -4.63 -34.19 9.61
C THR A 293 -5.54 -33.61 10.68
N LEU A 294 -5.06 -33.55 11.93
CA LEU A 294 -5.78 -32.90 13.02
C LEU A 294 -6.06 -31.43 12.70
N LEU A 295 -5.05 -30.66 12.28
CA LEU A 295 -5.22 -29.25 11.94
C LEU A 295 -6.20 -29.05 10.78
N ARG A 296 -6.14 -29.90 9.76
CA ARG A 296 -7.08 -29.85 8.62
C ARG A 296 -8.51 -30.13 9.09
N ASN A 297 -8.72 -31.16 9.90
CA ASN A 297 -10.05 -31.53 10.38
C ASN A 297 -10.63 -30.40 11.23
N LYS A 298 -9.81 -29.81 12.12
CA LYS A 298 -10.21 -28.65 12.91
C LYS A 298 -10.59 -27.45 12.06
N LEU A 299 -9.79 -27.10 11.04
CA LEU A 299 -10.14 -26.03 10.10
C LEU A 299 -11.48 -26.26 9.37
N VAL A 300 -11.87 -27.51 9.13
CA VAL A 300 -13.15 -27.83 8.48
C VAL A 300 -14.30 -27.73 9.48
N GLU A 301 -14.10 -28.28 10.68
CA GLU A 301 -15.03 -28.25 11.81
C GLU A 301 -15.39 -26.80 12.17
N GLU A 302 -14.42 -25.95 12.53
CA GLU A 302 -14.72 -24.58 12.96
C GLU A 302 -15.30 -23.71 11.82
N ALA A 303 -14.93 -24.01 10.55
CA ALA A 303 -15.50 -23.31 9.41
C ALA A 303 -16.97 -23.71 9.16
N GLN A 304 -17.34 -24.94 9.51
CA GLN A 304 -18.72 -25.40 9.49
C GLN A 304 -19.51 -24.76 10.65
N GLU A 305 -18.97 -24.79 11.87
CA GLU A 305 -19.62 -24.18 13.05
C GLU A 305 -19.84 -22.68 12.82
N LEU A 306 -18.87 -21.97 12.25
CA LEU A 306 -19.03 -20.57 11.83
C LEU A 306 -20.14 -20.36 10.79
N ALA A 307 -20.31 -21.30 9.86
CA ALA A 307 -21.34 -21.20 8.83
C ALA A 307 -22.75 -21.47 9.39
N GLU A 308 -22.86 -22.27 10.44
CA GLU A 308 -24.11 -22.63 11.12
C GLU A 308 -24.47 -21.66 12.27
N ALA A 309 -23.52 -20.86 12.75
CA ALA A 309 -23.73 -19.94 13.85
C ALA A 309 -24.74 -18.82 13.52
N GLU A 310 -25.81 -18.72 14.31
CA GLU A 310 -26.88 -17.72 14.10
C GLU A 310 -26.77 -16.49 15.02
N HIS A 311 -26.17 -16.64 16.21
CA HIS A 311 -26.12 -15.59 17.21
C HIS A 311 -24.77 -14.85 17.22
N PRO A 312 -24.74 -13.52 17.40
CA PRO A 312 -23.50 -12.73 17.27
C PRO A 312 -22.32 -13.20 18.14
N THR A 313 -22.60 -13.70 19.35
CA THR A 313 -21.56 -14.22 20.25
C THR A 313 -20.94 -15.50 19.70
N HIS A 314 -21.78 -16.45 19.28
CA HIS A 314 -21.35 -17.71 18.69
C HIS A 314 -20.59 -17.47 17.37
N VAL A 315 -21.08 -16.57 16.51
CA VAL A 315 -20.36 -16.17 15.29
C VAL A 315 -18.97 -15.61 15.61
N ALA A 316 -18.83 -14.83 16.68
CA ALA A 316 -17.53 -14.29 17.07
C ALA A 316 -16.58 -15.35 17.64
N GLU A 317 -17.11 -16.31 18.41
CA GLU A 317 -16.37 -17.46 18.95
C GLU A 317 -15.83 -18.34 17.81
N GLU A 318 -16.71 -18.78 16.90
CA GLU A 318 -16.32 -19.63 15.77
C GLU A 318 -15.39 -18.93 14.78
N ALA A 319 -15.61 -17.63 14.55
CA ALA A 319 -14.70 -16.85 13.72
C ALA A 319 -13.30 -16.74 14.35
N ALA A 320 -13.22 -16.62 15.68
CA ALA A 320 -11.95 -16.58 16.39
C ALA A 320 -11.21 -17.93 16.27
N ASP A 321 -11.93 -19.05 16.34
CA ASP A 321 -11.32 -20.38 16.21
C ASP A 321 -10.86 -20.68 14.78
N VAL A 322 -11.65 -20.32 13.77
CA VAL A 322 -11.19 -20.35 12.36
C VAL A 322 -9.91 -19.54 12.18
N LEU A 323 -9.87 -18.32 12.72
CA LEU A 323 -8.67 -17.46 12.65
C LEU A 323 -7.48 -18.08 13.40
N TYR A 324 -7.71 -18.69 14.56
CA TYR A 324 -6.66 -19.37 15.33
C TYR A 324 -6.03 -20.51 14.51
N PHE A 325 -6.82 -21.43 13.99
CA PHE A 325 -6.29 -22.56 13.21
C PHE A 325 -5.69 -22.11 11.87
N ALA A 326 -6.25 -21.07 11.25
CA ALA A 326 -5.67 -20.46 10.06
C ALA A 326 -4.27 -19.87 10.36
N MET A 327 -4.11 -19.19 11.50
CA MET A 327 -2.83 -18.65 11.95
C MET A 327 -1.83 -19.75 12.32
N VAL A 328 -2.26 -20.84 12.96
CA VAL A 328 -1.41 -22.04 13.19
C VAL A 328 -0.89 -22.58 11.86
N ARG A 329 -1.76 -22.71 10.86
CA ARG A 329 -1.37 -23.17 9.52
C ARG A 329 -0.40 -22.21 8.83
N ALA A 330 -0.63 -20.90 8.96
CA ALA A 330 0.19 -19.84 8.38
C ALA A 330 1.59 -19.84 9.01
N VAL A 331 1.69 -19.79 10.34
CA VAL A 331 2.97 -19.82 11.06
C VAL A 331 3.76 -21.09 10.76
N ALA A 332 3.09 -22.25 10.70
CA ALA A 332 3.73 -23.51 10.29
C ALA A 332 4.28 -23.49 8.85
N ALA A 333 3.77 -22.60 8.00
CA ALA A 333 4.24 -22.37 6.63
C ALA A 333 5.22 -21.20 6.51
N ASN A 334 5.62 -20.58 7.63
CA ASN A 334 6.38 -19.33 7.65
C ASN A 334 5.67 -18.18 6.91
N VAL A 335 4.34 -18.11 7.06
CA VAL A 335 3.47 -17.05 6.54
C VAL A 335 2.96 -16.23 7.73
N THR A 336 3.03 -14.91 7.60
CA THR A 336 2.58 -13.94 8.63
C THR A 336 1.13 -13.51 8.38
N PHE A 337 0.51 -12.91 9.39
CA PHE A 337 -0.81 -12.28 9.23
C PHE A 337 -0.76 -11.15 8.20
N HIS A 338 0.36 -10.45 8.08
CA HIS A 338 0.54 -9.43 7.05
C HIS A 338 0.41 -9.97 5.64
N ASP A 339 1.00 -11.14 5.39
CA ASP A 339 0.96 -11.75 4.07
C ASP A 339 -0.52 -11.99 3.69
N VAL A 340 -1.34 -12.36 4.67
CA VAL A 340 -2.80 -12.46 4.53
C VAL A 340 -3.43 -11.09 4.26
N GLU A 341 -3.12 -10.06 5.05
CA GLU A 341 -3.62 -8.68 4.83
C GLU A 341 -3.24 -8.13 3.45
N THR A 342 -2.02 -8.41 3.00
CA THR A 342 -1.52 -8.05 1.66
C THR A 342 -2.35 -8.75 0.59
N GLN A 343 -2.64 -10.04 0.74
CA GLN A 343 -3.52 -10.76 -0.19
C GLN A 343 -4.95 -10.19 -0.19
N LEU A 344 -5.50 -9.80 0.96
CA LEU A 344 -6.82 -9.17 1.06
C LEU A 344 -6.84 -7.80 0.37
N THR A 345 -5.86 -6.96 0.66
CA THR A 345 -5.68 -5.64 0.04
C THR A 345 -5.58 -5.75 -1.49
N MET A 346 -4.79 -6.72 -1.97
CA MET A 346 -4.66 -6.99 -3.40
C MET A 346 -5.97 -7.42 -4.04
N ARG A 347 -6.74 -8.29 -3.39
CA ARG A 347 -8.05 -8.73 -3.89
C ARG A 347 -9.06 -7.58 -3.93
N ALA A 348 -9.06 -6.71 -2.93
CA ALA A 348 -9.93 -5.54 -2.88
C ALA A 348 -9.63 -4.53 -4.00
N ARG A 349 -8.37 -4.46 -4.45
CA ARG A 349 -7.92 -3.55 -5.51
C ARG A 349 -8.18 -4.05 -6.94
N LYS A 350 -8.57 -5.32 -7.12
CA LYS A 350 -8.82 -5.89 -8.45
C LYS A 350 -10.09 -5.33 -9.08
N LEU A 351 -9.96 -4.95 -10.34
CA LEU A 351 -11.07 -4.53 -11.20
C LEU A 351 -11.69 -5.74 -11.89
N SER A 352 -10.86 -6.68 -12.38
CA SER A 352 -11.38 -7.95 -12.89
C SER A 352 -11.75 -8.90 -11.73
N ARG A 353 -13.06 -9.09 -11.51
CA ARG A 353 -13.57 -10.03 -10.51
C ARG A 353 -13.85 -11.36 -11.18
N ARG A 354 -13.34 -12.45 -10.58
CA ARG A 354 -13.85 -13.79 -10.88
C ARG A 354 -15.31 -13.86 -10.40
N PRO A 355 -16.19 -14.62 -11.05
CA PRO A 355 -17.62 -14.69 -10.71
C PRO A 355 -17.93 -15.20 -9.29
N GLY A 356 -16.91 -15.53 -8.49
CA GLY A 356 -17.08 -15.91 -7.08
C GLY A 356 -17.71 -17.27 -6.87
N ASN A 357 -18.06 -17.99 -7.95
CA ASN A 357 -18.70 -19.30 -7.88
C ASN A 357 -17.85 -20.27 -7.06
N ALA A 358 -18.45 -20.78 -5.98
CA ALA A 358 -17.89 -21.92 -5.27
C ALA A 358 -17.73 -23.08 -6.25
N LYS A 359 -16.63 -23.82 -6.15
CA LYS A 359 -16.36 -24.95 -7.03
C LYS A 359 -17.39 -26.03 -6.73
N THR A 360 -18.10 -26.55 -7.74
CA THR A 360 -19.20 -27.50 -7.55
C THR A 360 -18.82 -28.70 -6.66
N TYR A 361 -17.64 -29.29 -6.90
CA TYR A 361 -17.14 -30.40 -6.07
C TYR A 361 -16.87 -30.02 -4.60
N ARG A 362 -16.64 -28.73 -4.30
CA ARG A 362 -16.49 -28.24 -2.91
C ARG A 362 -17.84 -28.03 -2.24
N ILE A 363 -18.87 -27.67 -3.01
CA ILE A 363 -20.24 -27.56 -2.50
C ILE A 363 -20.75 -28.95 -2.13
N GLU A 364 -20.57 -29.93 -3.01
CA GLU A 364 -20.96 -31.34 -2.76
C GLU A 364 -20.23 -31.90 -1.54
N ALA A 365 -18.91 -31.68 -1.43
CA ALA A 365 -18.13 -32.12 -0.27
C ALA A 365 -18.54 -31.41 1.03
N ALA A 366 -18.83 -30.10 0.98
CA ALA A 366 -19.32 -29.37 2.16
C ALA A 366 -20.70 -29.87 2.58
N ALA A 367 -21.60 -30.15 1.62
CA ALA A 367 -22.92 -30.69 1.90
C ALA A 367 -22.86 -32.08 2.55
N ALA A 368 -21.96 -32.96 2.11
CA ALA A 368 -21.75 -34.27 2.75
C ALA A 368 -21.34 -34.10 4.23
N ILE A 369 -20.39 -33.19 4.48
CA ILE A 369 -19.92 -32.85 5.84
C ILE A 369 -21.08 -32.28 6.69
N LEU A 370 -21.85 -31.32 6.16
CA LEU A 370 -23.00 -30.71 6.84
C LEU A 370 -24.13 -31.71 7.13
N ASN A 371 -24.32 -32.70 6.25
CA ASN A 371 -25.38 -33.70 6.37
C ASN A 371 -24.94 -34.95 7.16
N GLY A 372 -23.67 -35.03 7.59
CA GLY A 372 -23.13 -36.16 8.33
C GLY A 372 -22.90 -37.44 7.51
N GLU A 373 -22.72 -37.32 6.19
CA GLU A 373 -22.32 -38.40 5.26
C GLU A 373 -20.80 -38.48 5.09
#